data_AF-A0AAE1QHY7-F1
#
_entry.id   AF-A0AAE1QHY7-F1
#
_cell.length_a   1.000
_cell.length_b   1.000
_cell.length_c   1.000
_cell.angle_alpha   90.00
_cell.angle_beta   90.00
_cell.angle_gamma   90.00
#
_symmetry.space_group_name_H-M   'P 1'
#
loop_
_entity.id
_entity.type
_entity.pdbx_description
1 polymer ?
#
loop_
_entity_poly.entity_id
_entity_poly.type
_entity_poly.pdbx_seq_one_letter_code
_entity_poly.pdbx_strand_id
1 'polypeptide(L)'
;MPPGTGYQEARQLLQRKYGDQERIATAYIDRILNWTNLKVDDVEGMKKYSVMLLSCKNAMTGISPKGREIEHPKLIEKLPVFMQDRWRRIADNIAEKDYRSVAFSDLVDFVESESRILSNPLFGRHLTGPQPRKTEEKQRYFPKEKEQR
;
A
#
# COMPACT_ATOMS: atom_id res chain seq x y z
N MET A 1 28.94 -30.68 10.10
CA MET A 1 28.01 -29.80 10.84
C MET A 1 26.59 -30.31 10.66
N PRO A 2 25.74 -30.25 11.70
CA PRO A 2 24.31 -30.52 11.57
C PRO A 2 23.67 -29.56 10.55
N PRO A 3 22.73 -30.00 9.71
CA PRO A 3 22.14 -29.18 8.66
C PRO A 3 21.40 -27.94 9.19
N GLY A 4 20.99 -27.92 10.46
CA GLY A 4 20.36 -26.74 11.09
C GLY A 4 21.34 -25.63 11.50
N THR A 5 22.62 -25.95 11.72
CA THR A 5 23.61 -24.98 12.22
C THR A 5 23.97 -23.95 11.15
N GLY A 6 24.10 -24.39 9.89
CA GLY A 6 24.37 -23.49 8.76
C GLY A 6 23.25 -22.48 8.51
N TYR A 7 21.99 -22.89 8.67
CA TYR A 7 20.84 -21.99 8.51
C TYR A 7 20.77 -20.92 9.61
N GLN A 8 21.04 -21.31 10.86
CA GLN A 8 21.06 -20.37 11.99
C GLN A 8 22.18 -19.33 11.84
N GLU A 9 23.39 -19.78 11.52
CA GLU A 9 24.55 -18.90 11.25
C GLU A 9 24.27 -17.94 10.08
N ALA A 10 23.70 -18.45 8.98
CA ALA A 10 23.32 -17.62 7.83
C ALA A 10 22.29 -16.54 8.21
N ARG A 11 21.27 -16.88 9.01
CA ARG A 11 20.29 -15.90 9.51
C ARG A 11 20.92 -14.85 10.42
N GLN A 12 21.81 -15.25 11.32
CA GLN A 12 22.52 -14.31 12.20
C GLN A 12 23.42 -13.37 11.39
N LEU A 13 24.11 -13.87 10.37
CA LEU A 13 24.95 -13.06 9.49
C LEU A 13 24.12 -12.04 8.70
N LEU A 14 22.95 -12.46 8.20
CA LEU A 14 21.99 -11.55 7.55
C LEU A 14 21.47 -10.49 8.52
N GLN A 15 21.10 -10.85 9.74
CA GLN A 15 20.67 -9.91 10.77
C GLN A 15 21.78 -8.91 11.13
N ARG A 16 23.03 -9.37 11.25
CA ARG A 16 24.18 -8.50 11.53
C ARG A 16 24.47 -7.51 10.41
N LYS A 17 24.34 -7.92 9.14
CA LYS A 17 24.66 -7.09 7.98
C LYS A 17 23.52 -6.18 7.53
N TYR A 18 22.27 -6.62 7.71
CA TYR A 18 21.09 -5.97 7.12
C TYR A 18 19.97 -5.71 8.12
N GLY A 19 20.05 -6.23 9.34
CA GLY A 19 19.01 -6.15 10.36
C GLY A 19 19.06 -4.91 11.23
N ASP A 20 19.60 -3.80 10.72
CA ASP A 20 19.48 -2.50 11.38
C ASP A 20 18.01 -2.05 11.30
N GLN A 21 17.31 -2.25 12.40
CA GLN A 21 15.87 -2.07 12.51
C GLN A 21 15.45 -0.62 12.27
N GLU A 22 16.25 0.34 12.78
CA GLU A 22 16.01 1.77 12.61
C GLU A 22 16.18 2.15 11.13
N ARG A 23 17.24 1.67 10.47
CA ARG A 23 17.45 1.91 9.05
C ARG A 23 16.33 1.31 8.19
N ILE A 24 15.84 0.13 8.55
CA ILE A 24 14.69 -0.49 7.88
C ILE A 24 13.43 0.38 8.08
N ALA A 25 13.11 0.79 9.31
CA ALA A 25 11.98 1.68 9.58
C ALA A 25 12.04 2.95 8.74
N THR A 26 13.17 3.66 8.78
CA THR A 26 13.36 4.91 8.06
C THR A 26 13.12 4.72 6.56
N ALA A 27 13.63 3.64 5.97
CA ALA A 27 13.38 3.34 4.56
C ALA A 27 11.90 3.10 4.24
N TYR A 28 11.15 2.44 5.13
CA TYR A 28 9.70 2.28 4.97
C TYR A 28 8.96 3.61 5.10
N ILE A 29 9.29 4.42 6.11
CA ILE A 29 8.68 5.74 6.34
C ILE A 29 8.94 6.64 5.14
N ASP A 30 10.19 6.76 4.68
CA ASP A 30 10.57 7.57 3.52
C ASP A 30 9.80 7.15 2.27
N ARG A 31 9.63 5.84 2.05
CA ARG A 31 8.90 5.33 0.89
C ARG A 31 7.41 5.67 0.93
N ILE A 32 6.80 5.72 2.12
CA ILE A 32 5.38 6.05 2.26
C ILE A 32 5.17 7.57 2.20
N LEU A 33 6.06 8.37 2.80
CA LEU A 33 5.99 9.83 2.71
C LEU A 33 6.18 10.33 1.28
N ASN A 34 7.03 9.66 0.49
CA ASN A 34 7.24 9.94 -0.93
C ASN A 34 6.26 9.21 -1.85
N TRP A 35 5.21 8.58 -1.31
CA TRP A 35 4.21 7.91 -2.14
C TRP A 35 3.48 8.92 -3.03
N THR A 36 3.16 8.50 -4.25
CA THR A 36 2.41 9.31 -5.21
C THR A 36 0.96 9.45 -4.78
N ASN A 37 0.39 10.64 -4.91
CA ASN A 37 -1.02 10.87 -4.58
C ASN A 37 -1.92 9.94 -5.39
N LEU A 38 -2.82 9.25 -4.70
CA LEU A 38 -3.74 8.31 -5.29
C LEU A 38 -4.87 9.03 -6.02
N LYS A 39 -5.23 8.53 -7.19
CA LYS A 39 -6.39 9.00 -7.95
C LYS A 39 -7.65 8.31 -7.44
N VAL A 40 -8.80 8.97 -7.63
CA VAL A 40 -10.12 8.47 -7.21
C VAL A 40 -10.41 7.07 -7.78
N ASP A 41 -10.03 6.81 -9.04
CA ASP A 41 -10.31 5.55 -9.74
C ASP A 41 -9.15 4.54 -9.72
N ASP A 42 -8.05 4.84 -9.01
CA ASP A 42 -6.86 3.98 -9.00
C ASP A 42 -6.97 2.86 -7.96
N VAL A 43 -7.82 1.87 -8.26
CA VAL A 43 -8.02 0.68 -7.41
C VAL A 43 -6.72 -0.07 -7.17
N GLU A 44 -5.87 -0.17 -8.19
CA GLU A 44 -4.59 -0.89 -8.10
C GLU A 44 -3.57 -0.11 -7.26
N GLY A 45 -3.51 1.21 -7.42
CA GLY A 45 -2.73 2.09 -6.55
C GLY A 45 -3.17 1.99 -5.09
N MET A 46 -4.47 1.96 -4.83
CA MET A 46 -5.02 1.83 -3.47
C MET A 46 -4.64 0.49 -2.82
N LYS A 47 -4.69 -0.62 -3.57
CA LYS A 47 -4.22 -1.94 -3.10
C LYS A 47 -2.74 -1.91 -2.73
N LYS A 48 -1.89 -1.37 -3.62
CA LYS A 48 -0.45 -1.26 -3.37
C LYS A 48 -0.14 -0.41 -2.15
N TYR A 49 -0.87 0.70 -1.98
CA TYR A 49 -0.74 1.56 -0.82
C TYR A 49 -1.14 0.85 0.47
N SER A 50 -2.26 0.13 0.48
CA SER A 50 -2.69 -0.70 1.62
C SER A 50 -1.62 -1.74 2.03
N VAL A 51 -1.10 -2.50 1.07
CA VAL A 51 -0.04 -3.50 1.33
C VAL A 51 1.22 -2.82 1.87
N MET A 52 1.58 -1.65 1.37
CA MET A 52 2.75 -0.90 1.83
C MET A 52 2.59 -0.42 3.29
N LEU A 53 1.43 0.14 3.65
CA LEU A 53 1.12 0.54 5.02
C LEU A 53 1.15 -0.65 5.98
N LEU A 54 0.58 -1.79 5.57
CA LEU A 54 0.61 -3.03 6.35
C LEU A 54 2.04 -3.55 6.52
N SER A 55 2.84 -3.53 5.45
CA SER A 55 4.25 -3.93 5.51
C SER A 55 5.05 -3.05 6.48
N CYS A 56 4.75 -1.75 6.51
CA CYS A 56 5.34 -0.82 7.46
C CYS A 56 4.90 -1.12 8.89
N LYS A 57 3.60 -1.33 9.15
CA LYS A 57 3.06 -1.75 10.46
C LYS A 57 3.83 -2.97 10.99
N ASN A 58 4.02 -3.98 10.13
CA ASN A 58 4.73 -5.23 10.46
C ASN A 58 6.26 -5.05 10.60
N ALA A 59 6.88 -4.18 9.80
CA ALA A 59 8.31 -3.90 9.93
C ALA A 59 8.62 -3.13 11.22
N MET A 60 7.66 -2.34 11.69
CA MET A 60 7.80 -1.52 12.91
C MET A 60 7.38 -2.23 14.20
N THR A 61 6.80 -3.43 14.17
CA THR A 61 6.31 -4.18 15.36
C THR A 61 7.40 -4.67 16.34
N GLY A 62 8.62 -4.15 16.25
CA GLY A 62 9.66 -4.34 17.28
C GLY A 62 10.56 -3.12 17.47
N ILE A 63 10.26 -2.00 16.82
CA ILE A 63 11.08 -0.79 16.86
C ILE A 63 10.62 0.06 18.05
N SER A 64 11.56 0.76 18.68
CA SER A 64 11.29 1.65 19.81
C SER A 64 10.10 2.58 19.51
N PRO A 65 9.25 2.92 20.49
CA PRO A 65 8.02 3.72 20.28
C PRO A 65 8.19 5.02 19.48
N LYS A 66 9.40 5.58 19.42
CA LYS A 66 9.73 6.79 18.66
C LYS A 66 9.55 6.64 17.13
N GLY A 67 9.73 5.44 16.58
CA GLY A 67 9.48 5.17 15.15
C GLY A 67 7.99 5.10 14.78
N ARG A 68 7.07 5.13 15.77
CA ARG A 68 5.61 5.08 15.56
C ARG A 68 4.98 6.45 15.35
N GLU A 69 5.73 7.52 15.57
CA GLU A 69 5.28 8.89 15.36
C GLU A 69 5.36 9.23 13.86
N ILE A 70 4.77 8.36 13.03
CA ILE A 70 4.58 8.69 11.63
C ILE A 70 3.63 9.88 11.60
N GLU A 71 3.99 10.92 10.86
CA GLU A 71 3.14 12.06 10.63
C GLU A 71 1.88 11.63 9.86
N HIS A 72 0.86 11.21 10.61
CA HIS A 72 -0.46 10.84 10.12
C HIS A 72 -1.01 11.80 9.05
N PRO A 73 -0.87 13.14 9.17
CA PRO A 73 -1.36 14.07 8.15
C PRO A 73 -0.75 13.81 6.75
N LYS A 74 0.56 13.60 6.66
CA LYS A 74 1.25 13.38 5.37
C LYS A 74 0.83 12.10 4.67
N LEU A 75 0.43 11.10 5.44
CA LEU A 75 -0.11 9.84 4.91
C LEU A 75 -1.52 10.04 4.35
N ILE A 76 -2.36 10.75 5.09
CA ILE A 76 -3.75 11.02 4.73
C ILE A 76 -3.80 11.89 3.46
N GLU A 77 -2.87 12.84 3.30
CA GLU A 77 -2.74 13.67 2.09
C GLU A 77 -2.55 12.85 0.80
N LYS A 78 -2.01 11.62 0.89
CA LYS A 78 -1.85 10.73 -0.27
C LYS A 78 -3.16 10.11 -0.73
N LEU A 79 -4.18 10.09 0.13
CA LEU A 79 -5.48 9.53 -0.18
C LEU A 79 -6.35 10.54 -0.96
N PRO A 80 -7.30 10.07 -1.78
CA PRO A 80 -8.30 10.93 -2.39
C PRO A 80 -9.12 11.71 -1.36
N VAL A 81 -9.53 12.94 -1.68
CA VAL A 81 -10.20 13.87 -0.76
C VAL A 81 -11.41 13.24 -0.02
N PHE A 82 -12.24 12.48 -0.72
CA PHE A 82 -13.40 11.82 -0.10
C PHE A 82 -13.02 10.80 0.98
N MET A 83 -11.86 10.14 0.85
CA MET A 83 -11.33 9.23 1.87
C MET A 83 -10.73 10.01 3.04
N GLN A 84 -10.11 11.16 2.78
CA GLN A 84 -9.61 12.02 3.86
C GLN A 84 -10.76 12.48 4.76
N ASP A 85 -11.90 12.87 4.18
CA ASP A 85 -13.08 13.27 4.95
C ASP A 85 -13.69 12.12 5.75
N ARG A 86 -13.75 10.91 5.16
CA ARG A 86 -14.16 9.71 5.90
C ARG A 86 -13.22 9.39 7.05
N TRP A 87 -11.93 9.47 6.81
CA TRP A 87 -10.92 9.26 7.84
C TRP A 87 -11.05 10.26 8.98
N ARG A 88 -11.23 11.56 8.70
CA ARG A 88 -11.44 12.58 9.73
C ARG A 88 -12.62 12.24 10.66
N ARG A 89 -13.73 11.76 10.10
CA ARG A 89 -14.91 11.31 10.88
C ARG A 89 -14.61 10.10 11.75
N ILE A 90 -13.83 9.14 11.24
CA ILE A 90 -13.43 7.95 12.00
C ILE A 90 -12.46 8.35 13.12
N ALA A 91 -11.48 9.20 12.82
CA ALA A 91 -10.54 9.73 13.78
C ALA A 91 -11.24 10.49 14.93
N ASP A 92 -12.21 11.34 14.60
CA ASP A 92 -13.04 12.06 15.56
C ASP A 92 -13.86 11.10 16.44
N ASN A 93 -14.51 10.10 15.83
CA ASN A 93 -15.27 9.07 16.53
C ASN A 93 -14.39 8.21 17.48
N ILE A 94 -13.16 7.88 17.08
CA ILE A 94 -12.19 7.19 17.96
C ILE A 94 -11.83 8.08 19.16
N ALA A 95 -11.55 9.37 18.91
CA ALA A 95 -11.22 10.31 19.97
C ALA A 95 -12.39 10.48 20.96
N GLU A 96 -13.62 10.55 20.46
CA GLU A 96 -14.83 10.75 21.26
C GLU A 96 -15.27 9.49 22.03
N LYS A 97 -15.25 8.31 21.39
CA LYS A 97 -15.79 7.07 21.99
C LYS A 97 -14.77 6.22 22.71
N ASP A 98 -13.57 6.10 22.17
CA ASP A 98 -12.53 5.24 22.72
C ASP A 98 -11.60 6.00 23.67
N TYR A 99 -11.76 7.33 23.80
CA TYR A 99 -10.93 8.22 24.62
C TYR A 99 -9.42 8.05 24.39
N ARG A 100 -9.03 7.74 23.15
CA ARG A 100 -7.65 7.47 22.75
C ARG A 100 -7.26 8.29 21.54
N SER A 101 -5.97 8.61 21.44
CA SER A 101 -5.41 9.16 20.21
C SER A 101 -5.45 8.10 19.10
N VAL A 102 -5.61 8.56 17.87
CA VAL A 102 -5.62 7.71 16.69
C VAL A 102 -4.23 7.11 16.48
N ALA A 103 -4.16 5.79 16.36
CA ALA A 103 -2.92 5.06 16.16
C ALA A 103 -2.70 4.77 14.67
N PHE A 104 -1.43 4.53 14.30
CA PHE A 104 -1.09 4.15 12.92
C PHE A 104 -1.84 2.89 12.46
N SER A 105 -2.08 1.95 13.38
CA SER A 105 -2.88 0.75 13.12
C SER A 105 -4.28 1.07 12.61
N ASP A 106 -4.95 2.08 13.19
CA ASP A 106 -6.31 2.46 12.77
C ASP A 106 -6.33 2.96 11.33
N LEU A 107 -5.28 3.70 10.93
CA LEU A 107 -5.14 4.19 9.57
C LEU A 107 -4.91 3.04 8.59
N VAL A 108 -4.06 2.07 8.95
CA VAL A 108 -3.83 0.87 8.12
C VAL A 108 -5.13 0.10 7.93
N ASP A 109 -5.89 -0.12 9.00
CA ASP A 109 -7.12 -0.91 8.97
C ASP A 109 -8.23 -0.19 8.17
N PHE A 110 -8.28 1.15 8.24
CA PHE A 110 -9.14 1.99 7.39
C PHE A 110 -8.79 1.85 5.90
N VAL A 111 -7.51 2.02 5.55
CA VAL A 111 -7.05 1.96 4.14
C VAL A 111 -7.24 0.56 3.56
N GLU A 112 -7.02 -0.49 4.35
CA GLU A 112 -7.31 -1.88 3.94
C GLU A 112 -8.80 -2.08 3.66
N SER A 113 -9.67 -1.56 4.53
CA SER A 113 -11.12 -1.65 4.35
C SER A 113 -11.59 -0.91 3.11
N GLU A 114 -11.13 0.31 2.89
CA GLU A 114 -11.45 1.11 1.69
C GLU A 114 -10.90 0.45 0.40
N SER A 115 -9.70 -0.12 0.46
CA SER A 115 -9.13 -0.88 -0.67
C SER A 115 -10.01 -2.09 -1.04
N ARG A 116 -10.49 -2.84 -0.05
CA ARG A 116 -11.42 -3.97 -0.24
C ARG A 116 -12.76 -3.51 -0.82
N ILE A 117 -13.29 -2.38 -0.36
CA ILE A 117 -14.55 -1.80 -0.86
C ILE A 117 -14.41 -1.39 -2.33
N LEU A 118 -13.35 -0.66 -2.68
CA LEU A 118 -13.09 -0.26 -4.07
C LEU A 118 -12.85 -1.44 -5.01
N SER A 119 -12.23 -2.50 -4.49
CA SER A 119 -11.97 -3.72 -5.25
C SER A 119 -13.22 -4.56 -5.49
N ASN A 120 -14.32 -4.31 -4.77
CA ASN A 120 -15.52 -5.09 -4.90
C ASN A 120 -16.28 -4.69 -6.19
N PRO A 121 -16.48 -5.60 -7.14
CA PRO A 121 -17.15 -5.30 -8.41
C PRO A 121 -18.62 -4.85 -8.25
N LEU A 122 -19.25 -5.14 -7.10
CA LEU A 122 -20.60 -4.68 -6.77
C LEU A 122 -20.65 -3.21 -6.33
N PHE A 123 -19.55 -2.67 -5.78
CA PHE A 123 -19.48 -1.29 -5.27
C PHE A 123 -18.59 -0.37 -6.12
N GLY A 124 -17.56 -0.90 -6.79
CA GLY A 124 -16.62 -0.13 -7.61
C GLY A 124 -17.20 0.36 -8.94
N ARG A 125 -18.26 -0.27 -9.46
CA ARG A 125 -18.82 0.03 -10.79
C ARG A 125 -19.66 1.31 -10.85
N HIS A 126 -20.23 1.76 -9.73
CA HIS A 126 -21.07 2.95 -9.70
C HIS A 126 -20.31 4.27 -9.52
N LEU A 127 -19.02 4.22 -9.13
CA LEU A 127 -18.15 5.40 -9.03
C LEU A 127 -17.34 5.64 -10.30
N THR A 128 -17.09 4.58 -11.08
CA THR A 128 -16.34 4.67 -12.33
C THR A 128 -17.28 4.85 -13.52
N GLY A 129 -17.14 5.97 -14.25
CA GLY A 129 -17.73 6.12 -15.58
C GLY A 129 -17.31 4.96 -16.52
N PRO A 130 -18.00 4.77 -17.66
CA PRO A 130 -17.80 3.62 -18.54
C PRO A 130 -16.34 3.55 -19.01
N GLN A 131 -15.62 2.51 -18.59
CA GLN A 131 -14.29 2.21 -19.10
C GLN A 131 -14.42 1.76 -20.56
N PRO A 132 -13.60 2.28 -21.50
CA PRO A 132 -13.55 1.74 -22.85
C PRO A 132 -13.11 0.28 -22.76
N ARG A 133 -13.94 -0.61 -23.31
CA ARG A 133 -13.59 -2.03 -23.47
C ARG A 133 -12.28 -2.07 -24.25
N LYS A 134 -11.27 -2.79 -23.74
CA LYS A 134 -10.07 -3.11 -24.51
C LYS A 134 -10.53 -3.88 -25.74
N THR A 135 -10.57 -3.21 -26.88
CA THR A 135 -10.79 -3.86 -28.16
C THR A 135 -9.55 -4.71 -28.40
N GLU A 136 -9.70 -6.03 -28.39
CA GLU A 136 -8.67 -6.94 -28.85
C GLU A 136 -8.39 -6.60 -30.32
N GLU A 137 -7.30 -5.88 -30.57
CA GLU A 137 -6.76 -5.67 -31.91
C GLU A 137 -6.33 -7.04 -32.45
N LYS A 138 -7.24 -7.68 -33.19
CA LYS A 138 -6.89 -8.81 -34.05
C LYS A 138 -5.83 -8.32 -35.01
N GLN A 139 -4.59 -8.79 -34.81
CA GLN A 139 -3.48 -8.63 -35.74
C GLN A 139 -3.95 -9.03 -37.15
N ARG A 140 -4.19 -8.03 -38.01
CA ARG A 140 -4.49 -8.25 -39.42
C ARG A 140 -3.18 -8.64 -40.09
N TYR A 141 -3.02 -9.94 -40.32
CA TYR A 141 -1.97 -10.51 -41.13
C TYR A 141 -2.12 -10.00 -42.57
N PHE A 142 -1.16 -9.19 -43.05
CA PHE A 142 -1.04 -8.86 -44.47
C PHE A 142 -0.02 -9.81 -45.11
N PRO A 143 -0.39 -10.63 -46.11
CA PRO A 143 0.58 -11.43 -46.85
C PRO A 143 1.41 -10.51 -47.75
N LYS A 144 2.73 -10.68 -47.76
CA LYS A 144 3.64 -10.02 -48.72
C LYS A 144 3.39 -10.60 -50.11
N GLU A 145 2.93 -9.76 -51.04
CA GLU A 145 2.90 -10.12 -52.45
C GLU A 145 4.33 -10.26 -52.99
N LYS A 146 4.52 -11.34 -53.76
CA LYS A 146 5.80 -11.77 -54.31
C LYS A 146 6.18 -10.90 -55.50
N GLU A 147 7.44 -10.52 -55.49
CA GLU A 147 8.24 -9.96 -56.58
C GLU A 147 8.18 -10.84 -57.85
N GLN A 148 7.85 -10.23 -58.99
CA GLN A 148 8.03 -10.66 -60.40
C GLN A 148 7.31 -9.58 -61.26
N ARG A 149 7.91 -8.79 -62.15
CA ARG A 149 9.08 -8.87 -63.01
C ARG A 149 9.56 -7.45 -63.35
#